data_AF-A0A6J2YII1-F1
#
_entry.id   AF-A0A6J2YII1-F1
#
_cell.length_a   1.000
_cell.length_b   1.000
_cell.length_c   1.000
_cell.angle_alpha   90.00
_cell.angle_beta   90.00
_cell.angle_gamma   90.00
#
_symmetry.space_group_name_H-M   'P 1'
#
loop_
_entity.id
_entity.type
_entity.pdbx_description
1 polymer ?
#
loop_
_entity_poly.entity_id
_entity_poly.type
_entity_poly.pdbx_seq_one_letter_code
_entity_poly.pdbx_strand_id
1 'polypeptide(L)'
;MKLREVIGPINSYAQNPAGSSVRLRHRVNNMAKAHDLNINEPAYQQNLRTLLENLKQKISALGARLRRYNQRVKRYKQNRDFQLNQKLFYRNLATDSQQQQGKPPEKAHMMEYWNEIWSQKENHNKDAYWLRNEEQRNQGIPEMERIIVTAELVRKALTRLGNWKTPGNDKIQAYWWKNFPATHPILSRQFQQALVDPEKMPPFFTQGVTYMLPKNQEPENQKNFRPITCLLVIYKILTSIINAQILPKI
;
A
#
# COMPACT_ATOMS: atom_id res chain seq x y z
N MET A 1 20.18 -26.76 17.91
CA MET A 1 19.86 -27.43 19.19
C MET A 1 18.87 -26.56 19.96
N LYS A 2 17.65 -27.05 20.18
CA LYS A 2 16.59 -26.28 20.83
C LYS A 2 16.90 -26.18 22.33
N LEU A 3 17.71 -25.19 22.73
CA LEU A 3 18.10 -24.96 24.14
C LEU A 3 16.88 -24.93 25.08
N ARG A 4 15.72 -24.49 24.60
CA ARG A 4 14.45 -24.53 25.34
C ARG A 4 13.94 -25.94 25.65
N GLU A 5 14.19 -26.92 24.78
CA GLU A 5 13.80 -28.33 24.99
C GLU A 5 14.63 -29.02 26.08
N VAL A 6 15.82 -28.48 26.40
CA VAL A 6 16.71 -28.98 27.44
C VAL A 6 16.43 -28.27 28.78
N ILE A 7 16.20 -26.96 28.75
CA ILE A 7 15.91 -26.16 29.96
C ILE A 7 14.62 -26.61 30.65
N GLY A 8 13.54 -26.85 29.89
CA GLY A 8 12.23 -27.20 30.47
C GLY A 8 12.27 -28.42 31.39
N PRO A 9 12.77 -29.58 30.92
CA PRO A 9 12.90 -30.78 31.73
C PRO A 9 13.88 -30.64 32.91
N ILE A 10 15.03 -29.98 32.74
CA ILE A 10 16.01 -29.78 33.83
C ILE A 10 15.41 -28.86 34.90
N ASN A 11 14.72 -27.80 34.51
CA ASN A 11 14.06 -26.88 35.42
C ASN A 11 12.93 -27.56 36.21
N SER A 12 12.13 -28.41 35.54
CA SER A 12 11.06 -29.19 36.18
C SER A 12 11.61 -30.21 37.18
N TYR A 13 12.74 -30.87 36.87
CA TYR A 13 13.41 -31.78 37.80
C TYR A 13 14.06 -31.04 38.98
N ALA A 14 14.70 -29.89 38.74
CA ALA A 14 15.36 -29.09 39.78
C ALA A 14 14.40 -28.53 40.84
N GLN A 15 13.11 -28.37 40.51
CA GLN A 15 12.08 -27.90 41.44
C GLN A 15 11.60 -28.98 42.41
N ASN A 16 11.54 -30.25 41.98
CA ASN A 16 11.17 -31.37 42.84
C ASN A 16 11.91 -32.67 42.44
N PRO A 17 13.19 -32.84 42.83
CA PRO A 17 13.98 -34.01 42.48
C PRO A 17 13.47 -35.32 43.09
N ALA A 18 12.84 -35.27 44.27
CA ALA A 18 12.34 -36.45 44.99
C ALA A 18 11.00 -36.95 44.43
N GLY A 19 10.11 -36.04 44.02
CA GLY A 19 8.79 -36.35 43.47
C GLY A 19 8.72 -36.48 41.95
N SER A 20 9.85 -36.42 41.24
CA SER A 20 9.86 -36.47 39.77
C SER A 20 9.73 -37.88 39.23
N SER A 21 8.95 -38.03 38.15
CA SER A 21 8.69 -39.33 37.51
C SER A 21 9.97 -40.00 36.99
N VAL A 22 9.97 -41.32 36.94
CA VAL A 22 11.11 -42.13 36.43
C VAL A 22 11.49 -41.71 35.01
N ARG A 23 10.49 -41.43 34.17
CA ARG A 23 10.69 -40.92 32.80
C ARG A 23 11.41 -39.56 32.77
N LEU A 24 11.03 -38.62 33.64
CA LEU A 24 11.67 -37.31 33.73
C LEU A 24 13.12 -37.44 34.24
N ARG A 25 13.35 -38.28 35.25
CA ARG A 25 14.68 -38.58 35.78
C ARG A 25 15.61 -39.16 34.71
N HIS A 26 15.17 -40.19 33.97
CA HIS A 26 15.96 -40.74 32.86
C HIS A 26 16.27 -39.70 31.79
N ARG A 27 15.29 -38.87 31.44
CA ARG A 27 15.48 -37.80 30.46
C ARG A 27 16.54 -36.81 30.93
N VAL A 28 16.46 -36.34 32.17
CA VAL A 28 17.43 -35.39 32.75
C VAL A 28 18.81 -36.00 32.88
N ASN A 29 18.91 -37.25 33.31
CA ASN A 29 20.18 -37.97 33.39
C ASN A 29 20.85 -38.13 32.01
N ASN A 30 20.08 -38.41 30.96
CA ASN A 30 20.61 -38.46 29.60
C ASN A 30 21.10 -37.08 29.12
N MET A 31 20.38 -36.01 29.46
CA MET A 31 20.80 -34.64 29.14
C MET A 31 22.03 -34.19 29.95
N ALA A 32 22.13 -34.60 31.21
CA ALA A 32 23.27 -34.34 32.07
C ALA A 32 24.53 -35.06 31.54
N LYS A 33 24.40 -36.33 31.15
CA LYS A 33 25.48 -37.07 30.48
C LYS A 33 25.91 -36.45 29.16
N ALA A 34 24.98 -35.93 28.36
CA ALA A 34 25.28 -35.21 27.12
C ALA A 34 25.99 -33.86 27.33
N HIS A 35 26.06 -33.39 28.57
CA HIS A 35 26.79 -32.22 29.03
C HIS A 35 27.94 -32.59 29.99
N ASP A 36 28.41 -33.84 29.91
CA ASP A 36 29.56 -34.38 30.67
C ASP A 36 29.41 -34.31 32.19
N LEU A 37 28.18 -34.33 32.71
CA LEU A 37 27.91 -34.39 34.15
C LEU A 37 27.84 -35.84 34.65
N ASN A 38 28.62 -36.15 35.69
CA ASN A 38 28.56 -37.43 36.38
C ASN A 38 27.44 -37.44 37.43
N ILE A 39 26.51 -38.39 37.30
CA ILE A 39 25.33 -38.53 38.17
C ILE A 39 25.70 -39.02 39.57
N ASN A 40 26.82 -39.73 39.69
CA ASN A 40 27.28 -40.32 40.95
C ASN A 40 28.14 -39.36 41.78
N GLU A 41 28.41 -38.15 41.28
CA GLU A 41 29.16 -37.14 42.03
C GLU A 41 28.31 -36.55 43.17
N PRO A 42 28.90 -36.33 44.36
CA PRO A 42 28.20 -35.67 45.47
C PRO A 42 27.75 -34.25 45.10
N ALA A 43 28.42 -33.60 44.15
CA ALA A 43 28.09 -32.27 43.64
C ALA A 43 27.09 -32.26 42.45
N TYR A 44 26.53 -33.41 42.03
CA TYR A 44 25.68 -33.52 40.84
C TYR A 44 24.51 -32.51 40.82
N GLN A 45 23.81 -32.35 41.94
CA GLN A 45 22.68 -31.41 42.06
C GLN A 45 23.14 -29.96 41.83
N GLN A 46 24.31 -29.59 42.36
CA GLN A 46 24.87 -28.25 42.19
C GLN A 46 25.35 -28.03 40.76
N ASN A 47 26.03 -29.01 40.17
CA ASN A 47 26.49 -28.96 38.79
C ASN A 47 25.33 -28.87 37.79
N LEU A 48 24.22 -29.58 38.06
CA LEU A 48 23.00 -29.50 37.24
C LEU A 48 22.33 -28.12 37.32
N ARG A 49 22.32 -27.49 38.51
CA ARG A 49 21.85 -26.10 38.67
C ARG A 49 22.73 -25.11 37.91
N THR A 50 24.05 -25.26 37.99
CA THR A 50 25.00 -24.44 37.23
C THR A 50 24.79 -24.58 35.73
N LEU A 51 24.61 -25.81 35.23
CA LEU A 51 24.28 -26.07 33.83
C LEU A 51 22.97 -25.39 33.42
N LEU A 52 21.92 -25.50 34.24
CA LEU A 52 20.63 -24.84 33.99
C LEU A 52 20.78 -23.32 33.85
N GLU A 53 21.51 -22.68 34.76
CA GLU A 53 21.75 -21.23 34.72
C GLU A 53 22.59 -20.83 33.49
N ASN A 54 23.64 -21.59 33.15
CA ASN A 54 24.41 -21.37 31.94
C ASN A 54 23.55 -21.45 30.66
N LEU A 55 22.64 -22.42 30.59
CA LEU A 55 21.72 -22.57 29.46
C LEU A 55 20.72 -21.40 29.39
N LYS A 56 20.18 -20.95 30.52
CA LYS A 56 19.30 -19.77 30.59
C LYS A 56 20.04 -18.51 30.13
N GLN A 57 21.25 -18.28 30.62
CA GLN A 57 22.09 -17.15 30.23
C GLN A 57 22.39 -17.18 28.72
N LYS A 58 22.72 -18.35 28.16
CA LYS A 58 22.98 -18.52 26.72
C LYS A 58 21.75 -18.17 25.88
N ILE A 59 20.54 -18.60 26.27
CA ILE A 59 19.30 -18.19 25.58
C ILE A 59 19.08 -16.69 25.69
N SER A 60 19.27 -16.11 26.87
CA SER A 60 19.11 -14.67 27.08
C SER A 60 20.05 -13.86 26.17
N ALA A 61 21.33 -14.25 26.11
CA ALA A 61 22.34 -13.64 25.26
C ALA A 61 22.00 -13.74 23.77
N LEU A 62 21.56 -14.93 23.30
CA LEU A 62 21.12 -15.13 21.92
C LEU A 62 19.87 -14.29 21.60
N GLY A 63 18.90 -14.24 22.51
CA GLY A 63 17.71 -13.40 22.38
C GLY A 63 18.05 -11.91 22.33
N ALA A 64 18.98 -11.45 23.16
CA ALA A 64 19.49 -10.08 23.13
C ALA A 64 20.23 -9.76 21.83
N ARG A 65 21.03 -10.70 21.31
CA ARG A 65 21.70 -10.55 20.00
C ARG A 65 20.67 -10.43 18.86
N LEU A 66 19.63 -11.26 18.87
CA LEU A 66 18.56 -11.20 17.87
C LEU A 66 17.79 -9.87 17.94
N ARG A 67 17.43 -9.40 19.15
CA ARG A 67 16.79 -8.10 19.35
C ARG A 67 17.65 -6.94 18.82
N ARG A 68 18.95 -6.93 19.14
CA ARG A 68 19.90 -5.93 18.63
C ARG A 68 20.00 -5.96 17.10
N TYR A 69 20.05 -7.16 16.51
CA TYR A 69 20.05 -7.31 15.05
C TYR A 69 18.78 -6.73 14.42
N ASN A 70 17.60 -7.12 14.91
CA ASN A 70 16.33 -6.62 14.42
C ASN A 70 16.21 -5.09 14.56
N GLN A 71 16.64 -4.53 15.70
CA GLN A 71 16.69 -3.08 15.90
C GLN A 71 17.67 -2.38 14.96
N ARG A 72 18.83 -2.97 14.67
CA ARG A 72 19.78 -2.43 13.70
C ARG A 72 19.19 -2.44 12.29
N VAL A 73 18.59 -3.54 11.86
CA VAL A 73 17.93 -3.63 10.53
C VAL A 73 16.79 -2.62 10.42
N LYS A 74 15.95 -2.51 11.47
CA LYS A 74 14.87 -1.51 11.52
C LYS A 74 15.43 -0.08 11.38
N ARG A 75 16.44 0.28 12.18
CA ARG A 75 17.11 1.60 12.11
C ARG A 75 17.73 1.87 10.75
N TYR A 76 18.42 0.90 10.16
CA TYR A 76 19.02 1.04 8.84
C TYR A 76 17.96 1.35 7.78
N LYS A 77 16.85 0.57 7.77
CA LYS A 77 15.73 0.80 6.85
C LYS A 77 15.09 2.18 7.07
N GLN A 78 14.82 2.53 8.33
CA GLN A 78 14.25 3.83 8.70
C GLN A 78 15.14 5.00 8.27
N ASN A 79 16.45 4.93 8.52
CA ASN A 79 17.39 5.97 8.11
C ASN A 79 17.50 6.09 6.59
N ARG A 80 17.55 4.95 5.88
CA ARG A 80 17.54 4.93 4.42
C ARG A 80 16.26 5.55 3.85
N ASP A 81 15.10 5.18 4.39
CA ASP A 81 13.82 5.75 3.99
C ASP A 81 13.77 7.25 4.32
N PHE A 82 14.26 7.68 5.47
CA PHE A 82 14.34 9.10 5.82
C PHE A 82 15.25 9.88 4.87
N GLN A 83 16.42 9.35 4.48
CA GLN A 83 17.32 10.05 3.57
C GLN A 83 16.81 10.10 2.13
N LEU A 84 16.23 9.00 1.63
CA LEU A 84 15.83 8.87 0.23
C LEU A 84 14.38 9.30 -0.03
N ASN A 85 13.48 9.13 0.96
CA ASN A 85 12.05 9.39 0.83
C ASN A 85 11.39 9.66 2.20
N GLN A 86 11.64 10.84 2.77
CA GLN A 86 11.10 11.26 4.07
C GLN A 86 9.60 11.02 4.21
N LYS A 87 8.82 11.27 3.15
CA LYS A 87 7.37 11.06 3.13
C LYS A 87 7.00 9.60 3.41
N LEU A 88 7.74 8.65 2.83
CA LEU A 88 7.53 7.22 3.07
C LEU A 88 7.84 6.84 4.52
N PHE A 89 8.91 7.40 5.10
CA PHE A 89 9.27 7.16 6.50
C PHE A 89 8.17 7.61 7.47
N TYR A 90 7.72 8.86 7.37
CA TYR A 90 6.65 9.38 8.24
C TYR A 90 5.32 8.65 8.04
N ARG A 91 4.99 8.25 6.79
CA ARG A 91 3.81 7.43 6.53
C ARG A 91 3.87 6.09 7.25
N ASN A 92 5.03 5.40 7.19
CA ASN A 92 5.20 4.12 7.85
C ASN A 92 5.07 4.25 9.39
N LEU A 93 5.59 5.33 9.98
CA LEU A 93 5.40 5.63 11.40
C LEU A 93 3.92 5.83 11.77
N ALA A 94 3.15 6.53 10.92
CA ALA A 94 1.73 6.74 11.15
C ALA A 94 0.89 5.46 10.95
N THR A 95 1.31 4.60 10.02
CA THR A 95 0.58 3.35 9.70
C THR A 95 0.72 2.31 10.82
N ASP A 96 1.87 2.25 11.50
CA ASP A 96 2.07 1.42 12.70
C ASP A 96 1.05 1.75 13.81
N SER A 97 0.47 2.97 13.79
CA SER A 97 -0.55 3.44 14.74
C SER A 97 -1.99 3.29 14.25
N GLN A 98 -2.21 2.98 12.96
CA GLN A 98 -3.55 2.93 12.34
C GLN A 98 -3.87 1.51 11.86
N GLN A 99 -4.19 0.61 12.81
CA GLN A 99 -4.88 -0.62 12.47
C GLN A 99 -6.35 -0.29 12.18
N GLN A 100 -6.81 -0.54 10.95
CA GLN A 100 -8.24 -0.47 10.63
C GLN A 100 -8.99 -1.44 11.55
N GLN A 101 -9.90 -0.91 12.36
CA GLN A 101 -10.78 -1.73 13.19
C GLN A 101 -11.96 -2.18 12.34
N GLY A 102 -12.27 -3.48 12.34
CA GLY A 102 -13.43 -4.02 11.62
C GLY A 102 -13.12 -4.61 10.24
N LYS A 103 -14.00 -5.49 9.78
CA LYS A 103 -13.88 -6.17 8.48
C LYS A 103 -14.61 -5.33 7.42
N PRO A 104 -13.99 -5.03 6.26
CA PRO A 104 -14.69 -4.34 5.19
C PRO A 104 -15.89 -5.17 4.68
N PRO A 105 -16.98 -4.53 4.24
CA PRO A 105 -18.15 -5.22 3.72
C PRO A 105 -17.78 -6.02 2.48
N GLU A 106 -18.59 -7.05 2.20
CA GLU A 106 -18.40 -7.90 1.05
C GLU A 106 -18.44 -7.10 -0.26
N LYS A 107 -17.63 -7.52 -1.23
CA LYS A 107 -17.53 -6.87 -2.53
C LYS A 107 -18.88 -6.75 -3.22
N ALA A 108 -19.75 -7.75 -3.09
CA ALA A 108 -21.09 -7.75 -3.67
C ALA A 108 -21.94 -6.59 -3.13
N HIS A 109 -22.06 -6.47 -1.81
CA HIS A 109 -22.82 -5.37 -1.20
C HIS A 109 -22.22 -4.01 -1.57
N MET A 110 -20.89 -3.88 -1.53
CA MET A 110 -20.22 -2.65 -1.95
C MET A 110 -20.54 -2.27 -3.40
N MET A 111 -20.62 -3.27 -4.30
CA MET A 111 -20.97 -3.03 -5.69
C MET A 111 -22.43 -2.62 -5.86
N GLU A 112 -23.34 -3.27 -5.14
CA GLU A 112 -24.78 -2.95 -5.14
C GLU A 112 -25.03 -1.49 -4.75
N TYR A 113 -24.53 -1.06 -3.59
CA TYR A 113 -24.71 0.30 -3.09
C TYR A 113 -24.16 1.37 -4.05
N TRP A 114 -22.94 1.19 -4.58
CA TRP A 114 -22.35 2.19 -5.47
C TRP A 114 -22.97 2.15 -6.88
N ASN A 115 -23.49 1.00 -7.33
CA ASN A 115 -24.23 0.92 -8.58
C ASN A 115 -25.54 1.71 -8.53
N GLU A 116 -26.27 1.69 -7.41
CA GLU A 116 -27.47 2.51 -7.24
C GLU A 116 -27.20 4.01 -7.40
N ILE A 117 -26.02 4.48 -6.97
CA ILE A 117 -25.65 5.90 -7.06
C ILE A 117 -25.13 6.26 -8.46
N TRP A 118 -24.40 5.36 -9.11
CA TRP A 118 -23.59 5.71 -10.29
C TRP A 118 -24.05 5.11 -11.62
N SER A 119 -24.80 4.02 -11.58
CA SER A 119 -25.23 3.31 -12.79
C SER A 119 -26.67 3.63 -13.17
N GLN A 120 -27.39 4.40 -12.34
CA GLN A 120 -28.73 4.85 -12.69
C GLN A 120 -28.65 6.01 -13.69
N LYS A 121 -29.25 5.81 -14.86
CA LYS A 121 -29.39 6.87 -15.87
C LYS A 121 -30.46 7.85 -15.39
N GLU A 122 -30.03 9.02 -14.97
CA GLU A 122 -30.95 10.13 -14.72
C GLU A 122 -31.13 10.99 -15.98
N ASN A 123 -32.35 11.49 -16.18
CA ASN A 123 -32.63 12.46 -17.23
C ASN A 123 -32.39 13.86 -16.67
N HIS A 124 -31.47 14.61 -17.27
CA HIS A 124 -31.23 16.00 -16.90
C HIS A 124 -32.34 16.91 -17.44
N ASN A 125 -32.84 17.83 -16.60
CA ASN A 125 -33.79 18.84 -17.02
C ASN A 125 -33.11 19.88 -17.91
N LYS A 126 -33.33 19.78 -19.23
CA LYS A 126 -32.77 20.70 -20.23
C LYS A 126 -33.46 22.06 -20.28
N ASP A 127 -34.64 22.19 -19.65
CA ASP A 127 -35.48 23.39 -19.72
C ASP A 127 -35.38 24.29 -18.49
N ALA A 128 -34.48 23.97 -17.56
CA ALA A 128 -34.31 24.70 -16.31
C ALA A 128 -33.99 26.18 -16.56
N TYR A 129 -34.67 27.09 -15.85
CA TYR A 129 -34.57 28.54 -16.07
C TYR A 129 -33.13 29.07 -15.94
N TRP A 130 -32.32 28.49 -15.06
CA TRP A 130 -30.94 28.92 -14.82
C TRP A 130 -30.04 28.67 -16.03
N LEU A 131 -30.33 27.67 -16.88
CA LEU A 131 -29.61 27.46 -18.14
C LEU A 131 -29.79 28.66 -19.07
N ARG A 132 -31.03 29.13 -19.23
CA ARG A 132 -31.35 30.31 -20.07
C ARG A 132 -30.71 31.58 -19.52
N ASN A 133 -30.69 31.74 -18.20
CA ASN A 133 -30.04 32.88 -17.56
C ASN A 133 -28.52 32.88 -17.82
N GLU A 134 -27.87 31.72 -17.76
CA GLU A 134 -26.44 31.60 -18.04
C GLU A 134 -26.13 31.75 -19.54
N GLU A 135 -26.97 31.24 -20.43
CA GLU A 135 -26.86 31.51 -21.87
C GLU A 135 -26.93 33.01 -22.15
N GLN A 136 -27.92 33.71 -21.58
CA GLN A 136 -28.08 35.16 -21.73
C GLN A 136 -26.89 35.93 -21.16
N ARG A 137 -26.38 35.55 -19.99
CA ARG A 137 -25.18 36.15 -19.38
C ARG A 137 -23.94 36.03 -20.26
N ASN A 138 -23.82 34.92 -21.00
CA ASN A 138 -22.65 34.61 -21.81
C ASN A 138 -22.84 34.93 -23.31
N GLN A 139 -23.96 35.53 -23.73
CA GLN A 139 -24.26 35.86 -25.14
C GLN A 139 -23.18 36.71 -25.82
N GLY A 140 -22.48 37.57 -25.08
CA GLY A 140 -21.42 38.43 -25.61
C GLY A 140 -20.02 37.80 -25.59
N ILE A 141 -19.86 36.57 -25.09
CA ILE A 141 -18.56 35.91 -25.01
C ILE A 141 -18.26 35.25 -26.36
N PRO A 142 -17.15 35.61 -27.03
CA PRO A 142 -16.78 34.98 -28.29
C PRO A 142 -16.53 33.49 -28.11
N GLU A 143 -16.83 32.70 -29.14
CA GLU A 143 -16.54 31.28 -29.15
C GLU A 143 -15.02 31.04 -29.00
N MET A 144 -14.66 30.02 -28.24
CA MET A 144 -13.27 29.64 -28.03
C MET A 144 -12.63 29.25 -29.36
N GLU A 145 -11.41 29.74 -29.59
CA GLU A 145 -10.62 29.33 -30.75
C GLU A 145 -10.44 27.80 -30.81
N ARG A 146 -10.42 27.27 -32.03
CA ARG A 146 -10.24 25.83 -32.24
C ARG A 146 -8.90 25.38 -31.68
N ILE A 147 -8.95 24.42 -30.76
CA ILE A 147 -7.74 23.83 -30.18
C ILE A 147 -7.02 22.98 -31.24
N ILE A 148 -5.78 23.34 -31.53
CA ILE A 148 -4.86 22.55 -32.35
C ILE A 148 -3.90 21.79 -31.43
N VAL A 149 -4.05 20.46 -31.37
CA VAL A 149 -3.21 19.60 -30.54
C VAL A 149 -1.90 19.30 -31.26
N THR A 150 -0.80 19.85 -30.76
CA THR A 150 0.55 19.61 -31.28
C THR A 150 1.34 18.64 -30.40
N ALA A 151 2.38 18.02 -30.96
CA ALA A 151 3.30 17.18 -30.18
C ALA A 151 3.96 17.96 -29.02
N GLU A 152 4.17 19.27 -29.20
CA GLU A 152 4.71 20.14 -28.15
C GLU A 152 3.72 20.34 -26.99
N LEU A 153 2.40 20.42 -27.26
CA LEU A 153 1.39 20.44 -26.21
C LEU A 153 1.35 19.11 -25.44
N VAL A 154 1.48 17.97 -26.14
CA VAL A 154 1.60 16.65 -25.51
C VAL A 154 2.82 16.59 -24.59
N ARG A 155 3.99 17.04 -25.07
CA ARG A 155 5.22 17.11 -24.28
C ARG A 155 5.05 18.00 -23.05
N LYS A 156 4.47 19.20 -23.19
CA LYS A 156 4.20 20.13 -22.07
C LYS A 156 3.20 19.56 -21.06
N ALA A 157 2.18 18.85 -21.51
CA ALA A 157 1.24 18.17 -20.61
C ALA A 157 1.93 17.04 -19.84
N LEU A 158 2.79 16.26 -20.52
CA LEU A 158 3.58 15.21 -19.90
C LEU A 158 4.53 15.74 -18.84
N THR A 159 5.25 16.84 -19.07
CA THR A 159 6.21 17.38 -18.08
C THR A 159 5.52 17.76 -16.76
N ARG A 160 4.27 18.23 -16.80
CA ARG A 160 3.46 18.56 -15.61
C ARG A 160 3.01 17.33 -14.83
N LEU A 161 2.90 16.16 -15.46
CA LEU A 161 2.50 14.92 -14.78
C LEU A 161 3.64 14.35 -13.94
N GLY A 162 3.35 13.90 -12.72
CA GLY A 162 4.32 13.13 -11.93
C GLY A 162 4.64 11.77 -12.58
N ASN A 163 5.92 11.38 -12.62
CA ASN A 163 6.38 10.15 -13.30
C ASN A 163 5.59 8.90 -12.90
N TRP A 164 5.31 8.76 -11.61
CA TRP A 164 4.65 7.61 -11.01
C TRP A 164 3.14 7.82 -10.81
N LYS A 165 2.51 8.69 -11.61
CA LYS A 165 1.05 8.87 -11.58
C LYS A 165 0.38 7.51 -11.84
N THR A 166 -0.63 7.19 -11.04
CA THR A 166 -1.35 5.91 -11.13
C THR A 166 -1.83 5.65 -12.55
N PRO A 167 -1.53 4.49 -13.16
CA PRO A 167 -1.98 4.15 -14.50
C PRO A 167 -3.45 3.69 -14.49
N GLY A 168 -4.02 3.50 -15.68
CA GLY A 168 -5.35 2.92 -15.82
C GLY A 168 -5.32 1.39 -15.88
N ASN A 169 -6.18 0.81 -16.72
CA ASN A 169 -6.21 -0.63 -16.99
C ASN A 169 -4.96 -1.11 -17.77
N ASP A 170 -4.33 -0.26 -18.58
CA ASP A 170 -3.11 -0.54 -19.36
C ASP A 170 -1.83 -0.71 -18.53
N LYS A 171 -1.83 -0.28 -17.27
CA LYS A 171 -0.68 -0.26 -16.36
C LYS A 171 0.51 0.60 -16.82
N ILE A 172 0.33 1.48 -17.81
CA ILE A 172 1.41 2.35 -18.32
C ILE A 172 1.44 3.66 -17.53
N GLN A 173 2.53 3.89 -16.82
CA GLN A 173 2.76 5.11 -16.03
C GLN A 173 3.26 6.28 -16.89
N ALA A 174 3.09 7.50 -16.39
CA ALA A 174 3.52 8.73 -17.07
C ALA A 174 5.03 8.77 -17.37
N TYR A 175 5.85 8.09 -16.56
CA TYR A 175 7.29 7.92 -16.82
C TYR A 175 7.56 7.40 -18.24
N TRP A 176 6.86 6.34 -18.67
CA TRP A 176 7.11 5.75 -19.99
C TRP A 176 6.72 6.69 -21.12
N TRP A 177 5.56 7.34 -21.00
CA TRP A 177 5.11 8.33 -21.98
C TRP A 177 6.06 9.54 -22.12
N LYS A 178 6.73 9.95 -21.03
CA LYS A 178 7.78 10.97 -21.08
C LYS A 178 9.03 10.52 -21.83
N ASN A 179 9.40 9.24 -21.67
CA ASN A 179 10.62 8.68 -22.23
C ASN A 179 10.45 8.09 -23.63
N PHE A 180 9.23 8.10 -24.19
CA PHE A 180 8.93 7.65 -25.54
C PHE A 180 8.49 8.82 -26.44
N PRO A 181 9.40 9.75 -26.81
CA PRO A 181 9.06 10.92 -27.61
C PRO A 181 8.48 10.57 -28.98
N ALA A 182 8.82 9.40 -29.53
CA ALA A 182 8.25 8.89 -30.78
C ALA A 182 6.72 8.76 -30.73
N THR A 183 6.10 8.64 -29.55
CA THR A 183 4.63 8.56 -29.45
C THR A 183 3.94 9.92 -29.47
N HIS A 184 4.66 11.02 -29.22
CA HIS A 184 4.03 12.34 -29.03
C HIS A 184 3.32 12.84 -30.30
N PRO A 185 3.88 12.71 -31.52
CA PRO A 185 3.18 13.08 -32.76
C PRO A 185 1.96 12.20 -33.06
N ILE A 186 1.99 10.94 -32.63
CA ILE A 186 0.88 9.99 -32.82
C ILE A 186 -0.26 10.38 -31.87
N LEU A 187 0.06 10.58 -30.59
CA LEU A 187 -0.89 11.02 -29.58
C LEU A 187 -1.53 12.36 -29.96
N SER A 188 -0.76 13.33 -30.47
CA SER A 188 -1.32 14.62 -30.85
C SER A 188 -2.36 14.47 -31.98
N ARG A 189 -2.09 13.61 -32.98
CA ARG A 189 -3.03 13.32 -34.07
C ARG A 189 -4.30 12.63 -33.55
N GLN A 190 -4.16 11.63 -32.70
CA GLN A 190 -5.29 10.91 -32.12
C GLN A 190 -6.14 11.79 -31.21
N PHE A 191 -5.50 12.63 -30.39
CA PHE A 191 -6.18 13.62 -29.57
C PHE A 191 -6.90 14.66 -30.43
N GLN A 192 -6.28 15.14 -31.50
CA GLN A 192 -6.95 16.06 -32.43
C GLN A 192 -8.19 15.42 -33.04
N GLN A 193 -8.10 14.17 -33.50
CA GLN A 193 -9.24 13.43 -34.04
C GLN A 193 -10.35 13.28 -33.00
N ALA A 194 -10.01 12.95 -31.77
CA ALA A 194 -10.98 12.79 -30.68
C ALA A 194 -11.67 14.11 -30.29
N LEU A 195 -11.03 15.27 -30.48
CA LEU A 195 -11.65 16.58 -30.28
C LEU A 195 -12.56 16.99 -31.45
N VAL A 196 -12.24 16.56 -32.67
CA VAL A 196 -13.02 16.89 -33.88
C VAL A 196 -14.23 15.97 -34.03
N ASP A 197 -14.05 14.70 -33.68
CA ASP A 197 -15.06 13.67 -33.79
C ASP A 197 -15.02 12.80 -32.53
N PRO A 198 -15.72 13.22 -31.45
CA PRO A 198 -15.74 12.50 -30.18
C PRO A 198 -16.28 11.07 -30.29
N GLU A 199 -17.12 10.76 -31.29
CA GLU A 199 -17.69 9.43 -31.49
C GLU A 199 -16.63 8.40 -31.91
N LYS A 200 -15.52 8.85 -32.51
CA LYS A 200 -14.38 8.00 -32.85
C LYS A 200 -13.46 7.68 -31.67
N MET A 201 -13.71 8.26 -30.49
CA MET A 201 -12.92 7.97 -29.30
C MET A 201 -13.14 6.51 -28.87
N PRO A 202 -12.08 5.70 -28.73
CA PRO A 202 -12.26 4.30 -28.39
C PRO A 202 -12.82 4.16 -26.97
N PRO A 203 -13.75 3.21 -26.72
CA PRO A 203 -14.40 3.08 -25.42
C PRO A 203 -13.44 2.91 -24.24
N PHE A 204 -12.30 2.27 -24.45
CA PHE A 204 -11.30 2.07 -23.41
C PHE A 204 -10.69 3.39 -22.89
N PHE A 205 -10.77 4.47 -23.66
CA PHE A 205 -10.16 5.76 -23.31
C PHE A 205 -10.77 6.37 -22.05
N THR A 206 -12.06 6.14 -21.84
CA THR A 206 -12.83 6.61 -20.67
C THR A 206 -13.07 5.51 -19.64
N GLN A 207 -12.55 4.29 -19.88
CA GLN A 207 -12.60 3.20 -18.91
C GLN A 207 -11.47 3.34 -17.88
N GLY A 208 -11.75 2.93 -16.64
CA GLY A 208 -10.81 3.01 -15.54
C GLY A 208 -11.02 1.92 -14.51
N VAL A 209 -10.05 1.81 -13.59
CA VAL A 209 -10.13 0.91 -12.44
C VAL A 209 -10.50 1.71 -11.21
N THR A 210 -11.64 1.37 -10.59
CA THR A 210 -12.11 2.04 -9.38
C THR A 210 -11.57 1.34 -8.14
N TYR A 211 -10.91 2.12 -7.27
CA TYR A 211 -10.46 1.67 -5.96
C TYR A 211 -11.33 2.30 -4.87
N MET A 212 -11.76 1.48 -3.92
CA MET A 212 -12.58 1.91 -2.80
C MET A 212 -11.66 2.27 -1.62
N LEU A 213 -11.53 3.57 -1.34
CA LEU A 213 -10.69 4.05 -0.24
C LEU A 213 -11.55 4.44 0.97
N PRO A 214 -11.26 3.93 2.17
CA PRO A 214 -12.02 4.32 3.36
C PRO A 214 -11.81 5.80 3.70
N LYS A 215 -12.89 6.47 4.13
CA LYS A 215 -12.92 7.88 4.60
C LYS A 215 -12.40 7.99 6.02
N ASN A 216 -12.74 7.03 6.85
CA ASN A 216 -12.49 6.97 8.29
C ASN A 216 -12.13 5.53 8.69
N GLN A 217 -11.93 5.29 9.99
CA GLN A 217 -11.58 3.98 10.54
C GLN A 217 -12.80 3.08 10.78
N GLU A 218 -13.93 3.34 10.11
CA GLU A 218 -15.16 2.53 10.18
C GLU A 218 -15.39 1.84 8.83
N PRO A 219 -14.61 0.77 8.54
CA PRO A 219 -14.61 0.13 7.24
C PRO A 219 -15.86 -0.72 6.99
N GLU A 220 -16.77 -0.88 7.95
CA GLU A 220 -17.95 -1.76 7.84
C GLU A 220 -19.06 -1.16 6.97
N ASN A 221 -19.14 0.18 6.89
CA ASN A 221 -20.17 0.87 6.13
C ASN A 221 -19.67 1.26 4.72
N GLN A 222 -20.39 0.85 3.68
CA GLN A 222 -20.03 1.09 2.28
C GLN A 222 -20.04 2.58 1.90
N LYS A 223 -20.90 3.38 2.54
CA LYS A 223 -20.96 4.85 2.42
C LYS A 223 -19.68 5.53 2.91
N ASN A 224 -18.96 4.88 3.81
CA ASN A 224 -17.69 5.35 4.35
C ASN A 224 -16.51 5.12 3.41
N PHE A 225 -16.74 4.61 2.19
CA PHE A 225 -15.71 4.56 1.16
C PHE A 225 -15.82 5.74 0.18
N ARG A 226 -14.70 6.10 -0.42
CA ARG A 226 -14.59 6.98 -1.57
C ARG A 226 -14.13 6.13 -2.74
N PRO A 227 -14.96 5.99 -3.76
CA PRO A 227 -14.51 5.38 -4.99
C PRO A 227 -13.58 6.35 -5.74
N ILE A 228 -12.39 5.87 -6.11
CA ILE A 228 -11.40 6.61 -6.89
C ILE A 228 -11.12 5.85 -8.18
N THR A 229 -11.61 6.40 -9.29
CA THR A 229 -11.42 5.82 -10.62
C THR A 229 -10.07 6.24 -11.21
N CYS A 230 -9.20 5.27 -11.42
CA CYS A 230 -7.92 5.46 -12.08
C CYS A 230 -8.09 5.26 -13.60
N LEU A 231 -8.18 6.37 -14.33
CA LEU A 231 -8.18 6.39 -15.78
C LEU A 231 -6.76 6.25 -16.36
N LEU A 232 -6.69 5.96 -17.66
CA LEU A 232 -5.47 5.90 -18.44
C LEU A 232 -4.62 7.18 -18.33
N VAL A 233 -3.31 7.06 -18.49
CA VAL A 233 -2.44 8.25 -18.50
C VAL A 233 -2.71 9.11 -19.73
N ILE A 234 -2.99 8.51 -20.88
CA ILE A 234 -3.32 9.27 -22.11
C ILE A 234 -4.58 10.13 -21.95
N TYR A 235 -5.59 9.67 -21.20
CA TYR A 235 -6.75 10.48 -20.82
C TYR A 235 -6.35 11.71 -20.00
N LYS A 236 -5.41 11.54 -19.05
CA LYS A 236 -4.88 12.62 -18.21
C LYS A 236 -4.03 13.61 -19.02
N ILE A 237 -3.34 13.14 -20.06
CA ILE A 237 -2.60 14.01 -20.98
C ILE A 237 -3.61 14.88 -21.75
N LEU A 238 -4.63 14.29 -22.37
CA LEU A 238 -5.62 15.04 -23.14
C LEU A 238 -6.36 16.08 -22.29
N THR A 239 -6.87 15.68 -21.13
CA THR A 239 -7.55 16.60 -20.20
C THR A 239 -6.62 17.68 -19.67
N SER A 240 -5.33 17.39 -19.45
CA SER A 240 -4.33 18.42 -19.12
C SER A 240 -4.08 19.40 -20.26
N ILE A 241 -4.17 18.98 -21.52
CA ILE A 241 -4.05 19.87 -22.69
C ILE A 241 -5.28 20.78 -22.75
N ILE A 242 -6.48 20.20 -22.69
CA ILE A 242 -7.76 20.95 -22.71
C ILE A 242 -7.79 21.98 -21.58
N ASN A 243 -7.46 21.57 -20.36
CA ASN A 243 -7.42 22.46 -19.20
C ASN A 243 -6.47 23.65 -19.40
N ALA A 244 -5.34 23.45 -20.09
CA ALA A 244 -4.39 24.51 -20.37
C ALA A 244 -4.83 25.48 -21.47
N GLN A 245 -5.85 25.11 -22.26
CA GLN A 245 -6.45 25.99 -23.28
C GLN A 245 -7.65 26.76 -22.73
N ILE A 246 -8.45 26.12 -21.87
CA ILE A 246 -9.64 26.74 -21.27
C ILE A 246 -9.25 27.73 -20.16
N LEU A 247 -8.27 27.38 -19.32
CA LEU A 247 -7.87 28.25 -18.22
C LEU A 247 -6.96 29.38 -18.71
N PRO A 248 -7.16 30.62 -18.24
CA PRO A 248 -6.25 31.71 -18.55
C PRO A 248 -4.83 31.37 -18.07
N LYS A 249 -3.84 31.73 -18.87
CA LYS A 249 -2.43 31.65 -18.48
C LYS A 249 -2.19 32.71 -17.40
N ILE A 250 -2.22 32.30 -16.14
CA ILE A 250 -1.77 33.11 -14.99
C ILE A 250 -0.25 33.26 -15.07
#